data_AF-A0A931SKK3-F1
#
_entry.id   AF-A0A931SKK3-F1
#
_cell.length_a   1.000
_cell.length_b   1.000
_cell.length_c   1.000
_cell.angle_alpha   90.00
_cell.angle_beta   90.00
_cell.angle_gamma   90.00
#
_symmetry.space_group_name_H-M   'P 1'
#
loop_
_entity.id
_entity.type
_entity.pdbx_description
1 polymer ?
#
loop_
_entity_poly.entity_id
_entity_poly.type
_entity_poly.pdbx_seq_one_letter_code
_entity_poly.pdbx_strand_id
1 'polypeptide(L)'
;MNASITAVVMVALSAPLAAQWLNHPTPGIPRAPGGKPNLSAPAPRAPDGKPDLSGLWTKISPKYSRNIAADLKPEEIQPWAQALVEQRKEDLGKEYMNVKCVPLGPGYATSADSTGAEMMKIVQTPGLILILNPDLTYRQIFLDGRALESAPNPTWMGYSVGHWDGDTLVVER
;
A
#
# COMPACT_ATOMS: atom_id res chain seq x y z
N MET A 1 -45.73 8.59 -33.80
CA MET A 1 -44.62 7.82 -33.19
C MET A 1 -45.22 7.00 -32.06
N ASN A 2 -45.27 5.66 -32.20
CA ASN A 2 -46.00 4.79 -31.27
C ASN A 2 -45.36 4.82 -29.89
N ALA A 3 -46.16 4.94 -28.82
CA ALA A 3 -45.69 4.99 -27.43
C ALA A 3 -44.75 3.83 -27.07
N SER A 4 -44.94 2.66 -27.69
CA SER A 4 -44.07 1.49 -27.55
C SER A 4 -42.65 1.73 -28.07
N ILE A 5 -42.48 2.51 -29.14
CA ILE A 5 -41.15 2.86 -29.69
C ILE A 5 -40.43 3.81 -28.73
N THR A 6 -41.15 4.79 -28.18
CA THR A 6 -40.59 5.74 -27.21
C THR A 6 -40.15 5.04 -25.91
N ALA A 7 -40.92 4.06 -25.44
CA ALA A 7 -40.57 3.27 -24.27
C ALA A 7 -39.31 2.42 -24.48
N VAL A 8 -39.18 1.75 -25.64
CA VAL A 8 -37.98 0.95 -25.96
C VAL A 8 -36.73 1.82 -26.06
N VAL A 9 -36.83 3.01 -26.66
CA VAL A 9 -35.70 3.95 -26.77
C VAL A 9 -35.27 4.47 -25.39
N MET A 10 -36.22 4.80 -24.49
CA MET A 10 -35.89 5.21 -23.12
C MET A 10 -35.24 4.08 -22.30
N VAL A 11 -35.66 2.83 -22.48
CA VAL A 11 -35.03 1.66 -21.82
C VAL A 11 -33.62 1.42 -22.36
N ALA A 12 -33.40 1.57 -23.67
CA ALA A 12 -32.07 1.42 -24.27
C ALA A 12 -31.08 2.52 -23.85
N LEU A 13 -31.57 3.76 -23.66
CA LEU A 13 -30.76 4.89 -23.18
C LEU A 13 -30.49 4.85 -21.67
N SER A 14 -31.23 4.03 -20.91
CA SER A 14 -31.04 3.85 -19.47
C SER A 14 -30.27 2.57 -19.11
N ALA A 15 -29.78 1.82 -20.10
CA ALA A 15 -28.77 0.81 -19.86
C ALA A 15 -27.54 1.51 -19.26
N PRO A 16 -27.14 1.21 -18.01
CA PRO A 16 -25.93 1.78 -17.47
C PRO A 16 -24.80 1.36 -18.40
N LEU A 17 -24.13 2.34 -19.01
CA LEU A 17 -22.80 2.13 -19.59
C LEU A 17 -21.97 1.50 -18.48
N ALA A 18 -21.84 0.18 -18.51
CA ALA A 18 -21.14 -0.57 -17.49
C ALA A 18 -19.79 0.10 -17.27
N ALA A 19 -19.51 0.42 -16.01
CA ALA A 19 -18.34 1.14 -15.53
C ALA A 19 -17.11 0.93 -16.42
N GLN A 20 -16.75 1.93 -17.23
CA GLN A 20 -15.71 1.86 -18.26
C GLN A 20 -14.28 1.66 -17.69
N TRP A 21 -14.14 1.62 -16.37
CA TRP A 21 -12.86 1.57 -15.66
C TRP A 21 -12.44 0.17 -15.22
N LEU A 22 -13.38 -0.79 -15.11
CA LEU A 22 -13.06 -2.13 -14.56
C LEU A 22 -12.09 -2.94 -15.41
N ASN A 23 -12.00 -2.65 -16.71
CA ASN A 23 -11.16 -3.38 -17.66
C ASN A 23 -9.96 -2.58 -18.17
N HIS A 24 -9.62 -1.43 -17.56
CA HIS A 24 -8.47 -0.65 -18.01
C HIS A 24 -7.16 -1.32 -17.55
N PRO A 25 -6.33 -1.85 -18.46
CA PRO A 25 -5.08 -2.49 -18.07
C PRO A 25 -4.08 -1.43 -17.63
N THR A 26 -3.46 -1.61 -16.46
CA THR A 26 -2.33 -0.76 -16.04
C THR A 26 -1.22 -0.83 -17.09
N PRO A 27 -0.78 0.30 -17.66
CA PRO A 27 0.33 0.36 -18.60
C PRO A 27 1.62 -0.22 -18.00
N GLY A 28 2.49 -0.79 -18.84
CA GLY A 28 3.81 -1.28 -18.42
C GLY A 28 3.82 -2.64 -17.72
N ILE A 29 2.66 -3.20 -17.32
CA ILE A 29 2.60 -4.55 -16.73
C ILE A 29 2.80 -5.61 -17.82
N PRO A 30 3.84 -6.46 -17.74
CA PRO A 30 4.03 -7.57 -18.68
C PRO A 30 2.84 -8.54 -18.63
N ARG A 31 2.33 -8.95 -19.79
CA ARG A 31 1.16 -9.82 -19.91
C ARG A 31 1.47 -11.01 -20.80
N ALA A 32 0.85 -12.15 -20.47
CA ALA A 32 0.84 -13.33 -21.32
C ALA A 32 -0.08 -13.12 -22.56
N PRO A 33 -0.02 -13.98 -23.60
CA PRO A 33 -0.87 -13.85 -24.79
C PRO A 33 -2.38 -13.78 -24.51
N GLY A 34 -2.84 -14.33 -23.39
CA GLY A 34 -4.23 -14.23 -22.93
C GLY A 34 -4.59 -12.95 -22.15
N GLY A 35 -3.73 -11.92 -22.15
CA GLY A 35 -3.96 -10.63 -21.50
C GLY A 35 -3.81 -10.61 -19.97
N LYS A 36 -3.61 -11.76 -19.33
CA LYS A 36 -3.36 -11.85 -17.88
C LYS A 36 -1.93 -11.37 -17.53
N PRO A 37 -1.71 -10.75 -16.37
CA PRO A 37 -0.37 -10.41 -15.90
C PRO A 37 0.56 -11.61 -15.88
N ASN A 38 1.79 -11.45 -16.37
CA ASN A 38 2.82 -12.48 -16.32
C ASN A 38 3.62 -12.34 -15.02
N LEU A 39 3.32 -13.19 -14.03
CA LEU A 39 3.98 -13.16 -12.72
C LEU A 39 5.41 -13.72 -12.74
N SER A 40 5.88 -14.26 -13.86
CA SER A 40 7.24 -14.76 -14.06
C SER A 40 8.10 -13.83 -14.92
N ALA A 41 7.58 -12.66 -15.28
CA ALA A 41 8.38 -11.65 -15.98
C ALA A 41 9.48 -11.08 -15.08
N PRO A 42 10.63 -10.63 -15.64
CA PRO A 42 11.63 -9.91 -14.87
C PRO A 42 11.03 -8.69 -14.16
N ALA A 43 11.60 -8.33 -13.00
CA ALA A 43 11.20 -7.13 -12.29
C ALA A 43 11.38 -5.88 -13.18
N PRO A 44 10.40 -4.95 -13.20
CA PRO A 44 10.51 -3.73 -13.97
C PRO A 44 11.69 -2.87 -13.47
N ARG A 45 12.28 -2.11 -14.39
CA ARG A 45 13.41 -1.23 -14.12
C ARG A 45 13.06 0.20 -14.49
N ALA A 46 13.50 1.14 -13.66
CA ALA A 46 13.39 2.57 -13.92
C ALA A 46 14.45 2.99 -14.97
N PRO A 47 14.37 4.21 -15.54
CA PRO A 47 15.33 4.68 -16.55
C PRO A 47 16.80 4.69 -16.12
N ASP A 48 17.05 4.71 -14.80
CA ASP A 48 18.39 4.62 -14.19
C ASP A 48 18.88 3.17 -14.00
N GLY A 49 18.12 2.18 -14.47
CA GLY A 49 18.43 0.76 -14.36
C GLY A 49 18.14 0.15 -12.98
N LYS A 50 17.68 0.95 -12.00
CA LYS A 50 17.30 0.45 -10.67
C LYS A 50 15.94 -0.25 -10.71
N PRO A 51 15.63 -1.14 -9.77
CA PRO A 51 14.28 -1.68 -9.64
C PRO A 51 13.24 -0.56 -9.58
N ASP A 52 12.19 -0.68 -10.38
CA ASP A 52 11.05 0.25 -10.32
C ASP A 52 10.02 -0.29 -9.34
N LEU A 53 9.88 0.39 -8.22
CA LEU A 53 8.91 0.07 -7.18
C LEU A 53 7.55 0.73 -7.43
N SER A 54 7.40 1.55 -8.47
CA SER A 54 6.17 2.29 -8.74
C SER A 54 4.98 1.37 -8.98
N GLY A 55 3.83 1.68 -8.37
CA GLY A 55 2.61 0.91 -8.57
C GLY A 55 1.71 0.83 -7.36
N LEU A 56 0.68 -0.01 -7.47
CA LEU A 56 -0.19 -0.38 -6.37
C LEU A 56 0.31 -1.68 -5.76
N TRP A 57 0.47 -1.69 -4.44
CA TRP A 57 1.03 -2.81 -3.69
C TRP A 57 0.07 -3.21 -2.59
N THR A 58 -0.12 -4.52 -2.40
CA THR A 58 -0.67 -5.04 -1.15
C THR A 58 0.40 -4.97 -0.07
N LYS A 59 0.06 -4.38 1.07
CA LYS A 59 1.00 -4.08 2.17
C LYS A 59 1.47 -5.34 2.88
N ILE A 60 0.57 -6.31 3.04
CA ILE A 60 0.81 -7.48 3.87
C ILE A 60 0.10 -8.70 3.27
N SER A 61 0.72 -9.87 3.39
CA SER A 61 0.03 -11.13 3.09
C SER A 61 -1.11 -11.34 4.09
N PRO A 62 -2.26 -11.91 3.68
CA PRO A 62 -3.36 -12.24 4.60
C PRO A 62 -2.91 -13.02 5.84
N LYS A 63 -1.86 -13.85 5.70
CA LYS A 63 -1.25 -14.60 6.81
C LYS A 63 -0.81 -13.73 7.98
N TYR A 64 -0.24 -12.56 7.70
CA TYR A 64 0.32 -11.67 8.72
C TYR A 64 -0.66 -10.56 9.13
N SER A 65 -1.89 -10.59 8.60
CA SER A 65 -2.93 -9.62 8.92
C SER A 65 -3.23 -9.65 10.42
N ARG A 66 -2.98 -8.53 11.11
CA ARG A 66 -3.12 -8.37 12.58
C ARG A 66 -2.25 -9.29 13.44
N ASN A 67 -1.39 -10.09 12.82
CA ASN A 67 -0.46 -10.99 13.50
C ASN A 67 0.86 -11.09 12.72
N ILE A 68 1.74 -10.12 12.89
CA ILE A 68 3.09 -10.15 12.31
C ILE A 68 3.95 -11.28 12.88
N ALA A 69 3.56 -11.86 14.01
CA ALA A 69 4.23 -12.97 14.66
C ALA A 69 3.71 -14.34 14.20
N ALA A 70 2.95 -14.42 13.08
CA ALA A 70 2.33 -15.66 12.61
C ALA A 70 3.31 -16.81 12.32
N ASP A 71 4.59 -16.51 12.11
CA ASP A 71 5.65 -17.51 11.91
C ASP A 71 6.51 -17.77 13.15
N LEU A 72 6.31 -16.99 14.21
CA LEU A 72 7.06 -17.13 15.45
C LEU A 72 6.41 -18.20 16.32
N LYS A 73 7.25 -19.00 16.97
CA LYS A 73 6.84 -19.88 18.06
C LYS A 73 6.49 -19.04 19.29
N PRO A 74 5.60 -19.51 20.17
CA PRO A 74 5.24 -18.78 21.39
C PRO A 74 6.44 -18.35 22.24
N GLU A 75 7.49 -19.18 22.29
CA GLU A 75 8.69 -18.91 23.10
C GLU A 75 9.59 -17.81 22.49
N GLU A 76 9.42 -17.51 21.20
CA GLU A 76 10.13 -16.43 20.50
C GLU A 76 9.44 -15.07 20.72
N ILE A 77 8.20 -15.08 21.22
CA ILE A 77 7.45 -13.88 21.55
C ILE A 77 7.80 -13.46 22.98
N GLN A 78 8.21 -12.20 23.13
CA GLN A 78 8.51 -11.66 24.45
C GLN A 78 7.25 -11.71 25.34
N PRO A 79 7.33 -12.19 26.59
CA PRO A 79 6.14 -12.36 27.45
C PRO A 79 5.31 -11.09 27.63
N TRP A 80 5.97 -9.94 27.73
CA TRP A 80 5.29 -8.64 27.84
C TRP A 80 4.50 -8.29 26.58
N ALA A 81 4.99 -8.69 25.39
CA ALA A 81 4.33 -8.42 24.12
C ALA A 81 3.06 -9.28 23.99
N GLN A 82 3.14 -10.55 24.39
CA GLN A 82 1.98 -11.43 24.45
C GLN A 82 0.93 -10.91 25.44
N ALA A 83 1.33 -10.53 26.65
CA ALA A 83 0.43 -9.95 27.64
C ALA A 83 -0.25 -8.66 27.13
N LEU A 84 0.49 -7.79 26.44
CA LEU A 84 -0.06 -6.56 25.85
C LEU A 84 -1.05 -6.85 24.71
N VAL A 85 -0.82 -7.88 23.90
CA VAL A 85 -1.77 -8.31 22.86
C VAL A 85 -3.06 -8.82 23.49
N GLU A 86 -2.99 -9.66 24.53
CA GLU A 86 -4.19 -10.14 25.22
C GLU A 86 -4.96 -8.99 25.90
N GLN A 87 -4.26 -8.10 26.61
CA GLN A 87 -4.87 -6.90 27.19
C GLN A 87 -5.61 -6.06 26.13
N ARG A 88 -5.00 -5.85 24.96
CA ARG A 88 -5.61 -5.08 23.86
C ARG A 88 -6.79 -5.78 23.18
N LYS A 89 -6.90 -7.11 23.29
CA LYS A 89 -8.10 -7.83 22.87
C LYS A 89 -9.23 -7.58 23.86
N GLU A 90 -8.94 -7.64 25.16
CA GLU A 90 -9.91 -7.43 26.23
C GLU A 90 -10.47 -6.00 26.25
N ASP A 91 -9.63 -4.99 26.01
CA ASP A 91 -10.06 -3.59 25.94
C ASP A 91 -10.63 -3.17 24.57
N LEU A 92 -10.82 -4.14 23.67
CA LEU A 92 -11.33 -3.98 22.31
C LEU A 92 -10.48 -3.05 21.43
N GLY A 93 -9.19 -2.90 21.74
CA GLY A 93 -8.27 -2.07 20.98
C GLY A 93 -8.61 -0.58 21.05
N LYS A 94 -9.21 -0.12 22.15
CA LYS A 94 -9.60 1.30 22.34
C LYS A 94 -8.45 2.29 22.13
N GLU A 95 -7.21 1.82 22.33
CA GLU A 95 -5.99 2.62 22.16
C GLU A 95 -5.48 2.68 20.71
N TYR A 96 -6.12 1.96 19.78
CA TYR A 96 -5.71 1.87 18.39
C TYR A 96 -5.96 3.22 17.67
N MET A 97 -5.02 3.62 16.80
CA MET A 97 -4.97 5.00 16.25
C MET A 97 -6.25 5.41 15.53
N ASN A 98 -6.84 4.52 14.72
CA ASN A 98 -8.07 4.82 14.00
C ASN A 98 -9.29 4.98 14.93
N VAL A 99 -9.32 4.33 16.11
CA VAL A 99 -10.36 4.50 17.14
C VAL A 99 -10.26 5.89 17.78
N LYS A 100 -9.06 6.45 17.83
CA LYS A 100 -8.79 7.81 18.33
C LYS A 100 -8.94 8.90 17.26
N CYS A 101 -9.43 8.57 16.06
CA CYS A 101 -9.54 9.48 14.92
C CYS A 101 -8.20 10.16 14.54
N VAL A 102 -7.06 9.49 14.79
CA VAL A 102 -5.75 9.95 14.32
C VAL A 102 -5.22 9.03 13.22
N PRO A 103 -4.38 9.54 12.30
CA PRO A 103 -3.85 8.71 11.22
C PRO A 103 -3.06 7.51 11.73
N LEU A 104 -3.06 6.40 11.00
CA LEU A 104 -2.46 5.14 11.50
C LEU A 104 -0.92 5.21 11.56
N GLY A 105 -0.33 6.13 10.80
CA GLY A 105 1.10 6.39 10.82
C GLY A 105 1.95 5.22 10.30
N PRO A 106 3.15 5.01 10.86
CA PRO A 106 4.01 3.86 10.52
C PRO A 106 3.33 2.49 10.70
N GLY A 107 2.25 2.43 11.49
CA GLY A 107 1.43 1.23 11.66
C GLY A 107 0.93 0.63 10.35
N TYR A 108 0.75 1.44 9.30
CA TYR A 108 0.34 0.97 7.96
C TYR A 108 1.18 -0.14 7.37
N ALA A 109 2.48 -0.22 7.71
CA ALA A 109 3.33 -1.29 7.19
C ALA A 109 2.89 -2.69 7.69
N THR A 110 2.14 -2.75 8.78
CA THR A 110 1.81 -4.00 9.49
C THR A 110 0.33 -4.17 9.80
N SER A 111 -0.46 -3.11 9.66
CA SER A 111 -1.87 -3.10 10.02
C SER A 111 -2.78 -3.39 8.83
N ALA A 112 -3.62 -4.41 8.97
CA ALA A 112 -4.89 -4.45 8.25
C ALA A 112 -5.89 -3.59 9.03
N ASP A 113 -6.15 -2.37 8.56
CA ASP A 113 -7.25 -1.60 9.11
C ASP A 113 -8.59 -2.34 8.89
N SER A 114 -9.61 -1.96 9.66
CA SER A 114 -10.97 -2.51 9.50
C SER A 114 -11.66 -2.06 8.20
N THR A 115 -10.99 -1.26 7.36
CA THR A 115 -11.53 -0.73 6.10
C THR A 115 -11.08 -1.54 4.88
N GLY A 116 -10.24 -2.57 5.07
CA GLY A 116 -9.73 -3.39 3.97
C GLY A 116 -8.78 -2.63 3.05
N ALA A 117 -8.22 -1.50 3.50
CA ALA A 117 -7.35 -0.64 2.71
C ALA A 117 -5.90 -1.16 2.75
N GLU A 118 -5.73 -2.40 2.31
CA GLU A 118 -4.45 -3.11 2.29
C GLU A 118 -3.55 -2.66 1.14
N MET A 119 -4.00 -1.71 0.32
CA MET A 119 -3.21 -1.17 -0.78
C MET A 119 -2.46 0.10 -0.39
N MET A 120 -1.21 0.21 -0.84
CA MET A 120 -0.47 1.47 -0.92
C MET A 120 -0.09 1.75 -2.37
N LYS A 121 0.08 3.04 -2.68
CA LYS A 121 0.67 3.46 -3.94
C LYS A 121 2.10 3.91 -3.71
N ILE A 122 3.04 3.34 -4.47
CA ILE A 122 4.41 3.83 -4.53
C ILE A 122 4.56 4.68 -5.79
N VAL A 123 5.20 5.84 -5.64
CA VAL A 123 5.67 6.67 -6.74
C VAL A 123 7.18 6.83 -6.59
N GLN A 124 7.93 6.35 -7.58
CA GLN A 124 9.38 6.45 -7.61
C GLN A 124 9.82 7.47 -8.67
N THR A 125 10.73 8.34 -8.27
CA THR A 125 11.49 9.25 -9.14
C THR A 125 12.97 9.08 -8.83
N PRO A 126 13.89 9.59 -9.66
CA PRO A 126 15.33 9.49 -9.37
C PRO A 126 15.74 10.10 -8.03
N GLY A 127 15.03 11.12 -7.52
CA GLY A 127 15.38 11.83 -6.29
C GLY A 127 14.47 11.55 -5.08
N LEU A 128 13.38 10.80 -5.25
CA LEU A 128 12.37 10.62 -4.21
C LEU A 128 11.52 9.38 -4.44
N ILE A 129 11.29 8.61 -3.38
CA ILE A 129 10.21 7.63 -3.30
C ILE A 129 9.12 8.15 -2.36
N LEU A 130 7.88 8.11 -2.83
CA LEU A 130 6.68 8.40 -2.07
C LEU A 130 5.87 7.13 -1.87
N ILE A 131 5.50 6.83 -0.63
CA ILE A 131 4.54 5.78 -0.28
C ILE A 131 3.27 6.46 0.21
N LEU A 132 2.19 6.34 -0.56
CA LEU A 132 0.89 6.95 -0.28
C LEU A 132 -0.02 5.93 0.39
N ASN A 133 -0.63 6.33 1.50
CA ASN A 133 -1.59 5.52 2.25
C ASN A 133 -3.05 5.96 2.02
N PRO A 134 -4.01 5.07 2.28
CA PRO A 134 -5.44 5.35 2.14
C PRO A 134 -5.98 6.48 3.03
N ASP A 135 -5.40 6.74 4.21
CA ASP A 135 -5.80 7.84 5.10
C ASP A 135 -5.12 9.18 4.79
N LEU A 136 -4.62 9.33 3.56
CA LEU A 136 -3.94 10.53 3.08
C LEU A 136 -2.59 10.81 3.78
N THR A 137 -2.09 9.91 4.62
CA THR A 137 -0.69 9.96 5.07
C THR A 137 0.25 9.48 3.97
N TYR A 138 1.50 9.94 4.05
CA TYR A 138 2.53 9.55 3.12
C TYR A 138 3.89 9.45 3.79
N ARG A 139 4.72 8.51 3.34
CA ARG A 139 6.13 8.45 3.69
C ARG A 139 6.98 8.93 2.52
N GLN A 140 8.00 9.71 2.83
CA GLN A 140 8.99 10.20 1.88
C GLN A 140 10.33 9.51 2.15
N ILE A 141 11.01 9.09 1.10
CA ILE A 141 12.38 8.57 1.16
C ILE A 141 13.19 9.35 0.12
N PHE A 142 14.02 10.27 0.59
CA PHE A 142 14.85 11.11 -0.29
C PHE A 142 16.01 10.30 -0.86
N LEU A 143 16.18 10.35 -2.19
CA LEU A 143 17.23 9.64 -2.93
C LEU A 143 18.24 10.59 -3.58
N ASP A 144 18.19 11.87 -3.24
CA ASP A 144 18.99 12.93 -3.84
C ASP A 144 20.42 13.04 -3.27
N GLY A 145 20.88 12.03 -2.53
CA GLY A 145 22.22 11.97 -1.94
C GLY A 145 22.43 12.84 -0.71
N ARG A 146 21.37 13.44 -0.16
CA ARG A 146 21.47 14.16 1.12
C ARG A 146 21.82 13.20 2.26
N ALA A 147 22.55 13.70 3.25
CA ALA A 147 22.81 12.97 4.48
C ALA A 147 21.54 12.90 5.36
N LEU A 148 21.43 11.85 6.18
CA LEU A 148 20.42 11.78 7.22
C LEU A 148 20.64 12.92 8.23
N GLU A 149 19.59 13.69 8.51
CA GLU A 149 19.64 14.74 9.53
C GLU A 149 19.85 14.12 10.91
N SER A 150 20.75 14.69 11.72
CA SER A 150 20.99 14.20 13.09
C SER A 150 19.85 14.54 14.06
N ALA A 151 19.04 15.55 13.74
CA ALA A 151 17.93 16.01 14.56
C ALA A 151 16.79 16.53 13.66
N PRO A 152 16.13 15.63 12.89
CA PRO A 152 15.06 16.04 12.00
C PRO A 152 13.86 16.56 12.78
N ASN A 153 13.12 17.51 12.19
CA ASN A 153 11.83 17.92 12.74
C ASN A 153 10.92 16.69 12.87
N PRO A 154 10.30 16.45 14.05
CA PRO A 154 9.42 15.31 14.23
C PRO A 154 8.22 15.41 13.30
N THR A 155 8.07 14.42 12.43
CA THR A 155 6.89 14.26 11.57
C THR A 155 6.20 12.93 11.88
N TRP A 156 4.91 12.85 11.58
CA TRP A 156 4.11 11.65 11.87
C TRP A 156 4.68 10.38 11.21
N MET A 157 5.28 10.51 10.02
CA MET A 157 5.82 9.41 9.22
C MET A 157 7.36 9.31 9.26
N GLY A 158 8.00 10.16 10.07
CA GLY A 158 9.45 10.25 10.18
C GLY A 158 10.14 10.94 8.99
N TYR A 159 11.46 11.07 9.11
CA TYR A 159 12.35 11.49 8.04
C TYR A 159 13.11 10.27 7.53
N SER A 160 13.36 10.17 6.24
CA SER A 160 14.12 9.04 5.69
C SER A 160 14.94 9.47 4.47
N VAL A 161 16.17 9.01 4.43
CA VAL A 161 17.03 9.05 3.24
C VAL A 161 17.25 7.64 2.75
N GLY A 162 17.53 7.48 1.47
CA GLY A 162 17.81 6.18 0.90
C GLY A 162 18.84 6.24 -0.22
N HIS A 163 19.46 5.10 -0.45
CA HIS A 163 20.41 4.90 -1.53
C HIS A 163 20.30 3.47 -2.07
N TRP A 164 20.79 3.27 -3.29
CA TRP A 164 20.81 1.96 -3.93
C TRP A 164 22.17 1.29 -3.75
N ASP A 165 22.20 0.12 -3.12
CA ASP A 165 23.34 -0.81 -3.15
C ASP A 165 23.01 -1.95 -4.13
N GLY A 166 23.57 -1.86 -5.34
CA GLY A 166 23.14 -2.68 -6.47
C GLY A 166 21.64 -2.51 -6.75
N ASP A 167 20.88 -3.58 -6.52
CA ASP A 167 19.42 -3.67 -6.65
C ASP A 167 18.68 -3.53 -5.31
N THR A 168 19.40 -3.29 -4.22
CA THR A 168 18.82 -3.17 -2.88
C THR A 168 18.65 -1.70 -2.53
N LEU A 169 17.41 -1.31 -2.18
CA LEU A 169 17.14 0.01 -1.61
C LEU A 169 17.43 -0.03 -0.11
N VAL A 170 18.48 0.68 0.31
CA VAL A 170 18.81 0.90 1.71
C VAL A 170 18.11 2.16 2.18
N VAL A 171 17.42 2.09 3.32
CA VAL A 171 16.64 3.21 3.88
C VAL A 171 17.05 3.46 5.32
N GLU A 172 17.54 4.66 5.58
CA GLU A 172 17.97 5.14 6.89
C GLU A 172 16.90 6.06 7.48
N ARG A 173 16.77 6.06 8.81
CA ARG A 173 15.69 6.72 9.55
C ARG A 173 16.22 7.32 10.84
#